data_AF-A0A955RZF0-F1
#
_entry.id   AF-A0A955RZF0-F1
#
_cell.length_a   1.000
_cell.length_b   1.000
_cell.length_c   1.000
_cell.angle_alpha   90.00
_cell.angle_beta   90.00
_cell.angle_gamma   90.00
#
_symmetry.space_group_name_H-M   'P 1'
#
loop_
_entity.id
_entity.type
_entity.pdbx_description
1 polymer ?
#
loop_
_entity_poly.entity_id
_entity_poly.type
_entity_poly.pdbx_seq_one_letter_code
_entity_poly.pdbx_strand_id
1 'polypeptide(L)' 'SIKASEMTTEEFLLHLRNSDKLTSQHKQILKDFLSSCDLVKFAKHVPGDSEIQDGINAARDLIQQTKPAESS' A
#
# COMPACT_ATOMS: atom_id res chain seq x y z
N SER A 1 6.28 -13.40 -10.86
CA SER A 1 6.79 -12.69 -9.67
C SER A 1 6.58 -11.20 -9.87
N ILE A 2 6.25 -10.43 -8.82
CA ILE A 2 6.07 -8.98 -8.90
C ILE A 2 7.37 -8.29 -8.46
N LYS A 3 7.85 -7.32 -9.23
CA LYS A 3 9.09 -6.58 -8.93
C LYS A 3 8.77 -5.17 -8.42
N ALA A 4 8.04 -5.10 -7.31
CA ALA A 4 7.48 -3.84 -6.80
C ALA A 4 8.53 -2.74 -6.57
N SER A 5 9.75 -3.09 -6.14
CA SER A 5 10.83 -2.13 -5.87
C SER A 5 11.43 -1.49 -7.12
N GLU A 6 11.20 -2.05 -8.30
CA GLU A 6 11.66 -1.51 -9.59
C GLU A 6 10.56 -0.66 -10.28
N MET A 7 9.41 -0.47 -9.63
CA MET A 7 8.23 0.18 -10.21
C MET A 7 7.92 1.49 -9.50
N THR A 8 7.38 2.46 -10.24
CA THR A 8 6.74 3.62 -9.60
C THR A 8 5.45 3.20 -8.88
N THR A 9 4.95 4.06 -7.98
CA THR A 9 3.63 3.84 -7.34
C THR A 9 2.54 3.56 -8.37
N GLU A 10 2.51 4.32 -9.46
CA GLU A 10 1.50 4.21 -10.52
C GLU A 10 1.62 2.90 -11.28
N GLU A 11 2.83 2.52 -11.68
CA GLU A 11 3.09 1.25 -12.37
C GLU A 11 2.70 0.06 -11.50
N PHE A 12 3.06 0.11 -10.21
CA PHE A 12 2.75 -0.95 -9.26
C PHE A 12 1.24 -1.12 -9.05
N LEU A 13 0.51 -0.01 -8.86
CA LEU A 13 -0.94 -0.03 -8.71
C LEU A 13 -1.66 -0.49 -9.99
N LEU A 14 -1.17 -0.09 -11.16
CA LEU A 14 -1.71 -0.54 -12.45
C LEU A 14 -1.53 -2.05 -12.62
N HIS A 15 -0.35 -2.58 -12.28
CA HIS A 15 -0.09 -4.01 -12.29
C HIS A 15 -1.01 -4.76 -11.32
N LEU A 16 -1.18 -4.24 -10.09
CA LEU A 16 -2.07 -4.84 -9.09
C LEU A 16 -3.54 -4.83 -9.49
N ARG A 17 -3.99 -3.87 -10.31
CA ARG A 17 -5.38 -3.81 -10.79
C ARG A 17 -5.79 -5.15 -11.42
N ASN A 18 -4.91 -5.74 -12.21
CA ASN A 18 -5.14 -6.99 -12.95
C ASN A 18 -4.78 -8.26 -12.15
N SER A 19 -4.36 -8.12 -10.88
CA SER A 19 -3.98 -9.25 -10.02
C SER A 19 -5.15 -9.72 -9.16
N ASP A 20 -5.36 -11.03 -9.09
CA ASP A 20 -6.41 -11.65 -8.25
C ASP A 20 -5.92 -11.96 -6.82
N LYS A 21 -4.68 -11.59 -6.50
CA LYS A 21 -4.07 -11.87 -5.18
C LYS A 21 -4.58 -10.98 -4.06
N LEU A 22 -5.19 -9.85 -4.40
CA LEU A 22 -5.68 -8.84 -3.45
C LEU A 22 -7.13 -8.53 -3.75
N THR A 23 -7.94 -8.36 -2.70
CA THR A 23 -9.31 -7.86 -2.82
C THR A 23 -9.31 -6.41 -3.29
N SER A 24 -10.44 -5.94 -3.82
CA SER A 24 -10.60 -4.53 -4.19
C SER A 24 -10.37 -3.58 -3.00
N GLN A 25 -10.75 -4.01 -1.79
CA GLN A 25 -10.51 -3.25 -0.57
C GLN A 25 -9.02 -3.16 -0.23
N HIS A 26 -8.26 -4.25 -0.32
CA HIS A 26 -6.81 -4.22 -0.11
C HIS A 26 -6.11 -3.31 -1.13
N LYS A 27 -6.55 -3.36 -2.40
CA LYS A 27 -6.02 -2.48 -3.47
C LYS A 27 -6.27 -1.01 -3.16
N GLN A 28 -7.44 -0.67 -2.61
CA GLN A 28 -7.76 0.71 -2.23
C GLN A 28 -6.91 1.19 -1.06
N ILE A 29 -6.80 0.41 0.02
CA ILE A 29 -5.95 0.74 1.19
C ILE A 29 -4.49 0.95 0.75
N LEU A 30 -3.98 0.07 -0.10
CA LEU A 30 -2.61 0.16 -0.60
C LEU A 30 -2.39 1.40 -1.50
N LYS A 31 -3.38 1.77 -2.33
CA LYS A 31 -3.34 2.99 -3.12
C LYS A 31 -3.25 4.23 -2.23
N ASP A 32 -4.10 4.30 -1.20
CA ASP A 32 -4.17 5.45 -0.30
C ASP A 32 -2.87 5.57 0.52
N PHE A 33 -2.34 4.45 0.99
CA PHE A 33 -1.06 4.39 1.69
C PHE A 33 0.11 4.88 0.83
N LEU A 34 0.24 4.38 -0.40
CA LEU A 34 1.34 4.79 -1.29
C LEU A 34 1.22 6.26 -1.72
N SER A 35 -0.02 6.73 -1.93
CA SER A 35 -0.28 8.14 -2.26
C SER A 35 0.12 9.07 -1.11
N SER A 36 -0.18 8.68 0.14
CA SER A 36 0.28 9.41 1.34
C SER A 36 1.81 9.43 1.44
N CYS A 37 2.47 8.30 1.17
CA CYS A 37 3.93 8.24 1.13
C CYS A 37 4.53 9.19 0.08
N ASP A 38 3.91 9.30 -1.10
CA ASP A 38 4.41 10.13 -2.18
C ASP A 38 4.32 11.63 -1.88
N LEU A 39 3.29 12.06 -1.13
CA LEU A 39 3.20 13.44 -0.61
C LEU A 39 4.39 13.78 0.29
N VAL A 40 4.78 12.85 1.17
CA VAL A 40 5.95 13.04 2.05
C VAL A 40 7.25 13.02 1.25
N LYS A 41 7.44 12.01 0.39
CA LYS A 41 8.67 11.78 -0.38
C LYS A 41 8.96 12.88 -1.39
N PHE A 42 7.94 13.37 -2.08
CA PHE A 42 8.11 14.23 -3.26
C PHE A 42 7.56 15.64 -3.07
N ALA A 43 6.48 15.82 -2.30
CA ALA A 43 5.85 17.13 -2.10
C ALA A 43 6.31 17.88 -0.84
N LYS A 44 7.26 17.30 -0.07
CA LYS A 44 7.72 17.83 1.23
C LYS A 44 6.56 18.05 2.22
N HIS A 45 5.49 17.26 2.09
CA HIS A 45 4.39 17.26 3.04
C HIS A 45 4.90 16.83 4.41
N VAL A 46 4.52 17.57 5.45
CA VAL A 46 4.82 17.21 6.84
C VAL A 46 3.51 16.69 7.44
N PRO A 47 3.35 15.36 7.55
CA PRO A 47 2.10 14.80 8.03
C PRO A 47 1.91 15.09 9.52
N GLY A 48 0.67 15.34 9.92
CA GLY A 48 0.32 15.47 11.32
C GLY A 48 0.29 14.11 12.04
N ASP A 49 0.24 14.13 13.37
CA ASP A 49 0.25 12.89 14.18
C ASP A 49 -0.84 11.89 13.78
N SER A 50 -2.05 12.37 13.46
CA SER A 50 -3.14 11.51 12.99
C SER A 50 -2.81 10.82 11.68
N GLU A 51 -2.31 11.56 10.68
CA GLU A 51 -1.94 11.00 9.38
C GLU A 51 -0.82 9.96 9.50
N ILE A 52 0.13 10.19 10.42
CA ILE A 52 1.19 9.24 10.75
C ILE A 52 0.58 7.96 11.33
N GLN A 53 -0.32 8.07 12.32
CA GLN A 53 -0.97 6.90 12.91
C GLN A 53 -1.82 6.14 11.90
N ASP A 54 -2.58 6.85 11.06
CA ASP A 54 -3.40 6.26 10.01
C ASP A 54 -2.55 5.49 9.01
N GLY A 55 -1.40 6.05 8.60
CA GLY A 55 -0.44 5.36 7.73
C GLY A 55 0.14 4.08 8.36
N ILE A 56 0.49 4.13 9.66
CA ILE A 56 0.99 2.97 10.40
C ILE A 56 -0.10 1.89 10.50
N ASN A 57 -1.33 2.27 10.81
CA ASN A 57 -2.44 1.34 10.94
C ASN A 57 -2.79 0.70 9.59
N ALA A 58 -2.87 1.48 8.51
CA ALA A 58 -3.09 0.98 7.16
C ALA A 58 -2.03 -0.05 6.74
N ALA A 59 -0.75 0.22 7.05
CA ALA A 59 0.34 -0.72 6.77
C ALA A 59 0.19 -2.03 7.57
N ARG A 60 -0.13 -1.95 8.86
CA ARG A 60 -0.37 -3.13 9.70
C ARG A 60 -1.54 -3.96 9.21
N ASP A 61 -2.66 -3.31 8.92
CA ASP A 61 -3.88 -3.96 8.44
C ASP A 61 -3.64 -4.66 7.11
N LEU A 62 -2.96 -4.01 6.17
CA LEU A 62 -2.62 -4.61 4.89
C LEU A 62 -1.76 -5.87 5.08
N ILE A 63 -0.72 -5.80 5.92
CA ILE A 63 0.12 -6.97 6.21
C ILE A 63 -0.71 -8.09 6.83
N GLN A 64 -1.54 -7.80 7.84
CA GLN A 64 -2.34 -8.81 8.53
C GLN A 64 -3.35 -9.49 7.59
N GLN A 65 -4.06 -8.71 6.78
CA GLN A 65 -5.11 -9.21 5.88
C GLN A 65 -4.58 -9.91 4.63
N THR A 66 -3.30 -9.71 4.28
CA THR A 66 -2.67 -10.32 3.10
C THR A 66 -1.65 -11.40 3.43
N LYS A 67 -1.53 -11.78 4.71
CA LYS A 67 -0.76 -12.95 5.11
C LYS A 67 -1.27 -14.19 4.36
N PRO A 68 -0.38 -15.01 3.78
CA PRO A 68 -0.76 -16.34 3.31
C PRO A 68 -1.40 -17.12 4.46
N ALA A 69 -2.44 -17.90 4.16
CA ALA A 69 -2.91 -18.89 5.12
C ALA A 69 -1.73 -19.82 5.44
N GLU A 70 -1.43 -20.03 6.72
CA GLU A 70 -0.40 -20.98 7.11
C GLU A 70 -0.80 -22.35 6.58
N SER A 71 -0.02 -22.90 5.64
CA SER A 71 -0.15 -24.28 5.21
C SER A 71 0.23 -25.16 6.40
N SER A 72 -0.76 -25.78 7.03
CA SER A 72 -0.58 -26.87 8.00
C SER A 72 -0.12 -28.15 7.31
#